data_AF-A0A7L3R8P7-F1
#
_entry.id   AF-A0A7L3R8P7-F1
#
_cell.length_a   1.000
_cell.length_b   1.000
_cell.length_c   1.000
_cell.angle_alpha   90.00
_cell.angle_beta   90.00
_cell.angle_gamma   90.00
#
_symmetry.space_group_name_H-M   'P 1'
#
loop_
_entity.id
_entity.type
_entity.pdbx_description
1 polymer ?
#
loop_
_entity_poly.entity_id
_entity_poly.type
_entity_poly.pdbx_seq_one_letter_code
_entity_poly.pdbx_strand_id
1 'polypeptide(L)'
;DLDTARRELEEFIPHVRNISDNSIRKMAGRDLARFKQFKKQGIAVKFGRFSHKENNQIRKNIEKFLLITGIDSAEKLLFTSRYPADKDAINRLKADHLFCEKLSEGIPRPWRLIYYRARKMFDSNNYKGRYSTEEKEKLIKYQALHGNNWKKISQLMSRSNLSVAMKYSEIKSAANYGPWSKEEVQKLMHAVEEAIRKRIETEDGNSLSSSEKSHREISIDRETLHDKLPWTEIAAKVGTRFWRQCKQKWTTILTNKMTKGQQLYRGTKGLQTKINLIKRLYEMKVEDKNEVDWEKVSHVVGDLPRPYVQAKFYKLKVSCVPLWQKKTFSEIIDYLFEEKLPELEEQL
;
A
#
# COMPACT_ATOMS: atom_id res chain seq x y z
N ASP A 1 26.82 20.30 5.27
CA ASP A 1 27.51 19.11 4.76
C ASP A 1 26.50 18.02 4.38
N LEU A 2 26.61 17.46 3.18
CA LEU A 2 25.65 16.47 2.64
C LEU A 2 25.82 15.10 3.29
N ASP A 3 27.07 14.70 3.57
CA ASP A 3 27.36 13.39 4.17
C ASP A 3 26.88 13.33 5.60
N THR A 4 27.06 14.42 6.36
CA THR A 4 26.44 14.58 7.67
C THR A 4 24.91 14.48 7.60
N ALA A 5 24.26 15.17 6.66
CA ALA A 5 22.80 15.06 6.50
C ALA A 5 22.35 13.64 6.14
N ARG A 6 23.14 12.91 5.35
CA ARG A 6 22.88 11.52 4.97
C ARG A 6 22.99 10.60 6.19
N ARG A 7 24.05 10.73 7.00
CA ARG A 7 24.23 10.00 8.28
C ARG A 7 23.09 10.26 9.26
N GLU A 8 22.68 11.51 9.43
CA GLU A 8 21.60 11.83 10.36
C GLU A 8 20.24 11.28 9.89
N LEU A 9 19.98 11.25 8.57
CA LEU A 9 18.76 10.68 8.02
C LEU A 9 18.72 9.15 8.07
N GLU A 10 19.88 8.46 8.12
CA GLU A 10 19.95 6.99 8.22
C GLU A 10 19.25 6.45 9.45
N GLU A 11 19.18 7.24 10.53
CA GLU A 11 18.43 6.88 11.74
C GLU A 11 16.91 6.78 11.49
N PHE A 12 16.37 7.55 10.54
CA PHE A 12 14.92 7.71 10.36
C PHE A 12 14.38 7.09 9.08
N ILE A 13 15.21 7.01 8.05
CA ILE A 13 14.78 6.68 6.69
C ILE A 13 15.46 5.38 6.24
N PRO A 14 14.71 4.34 5.87
CA PRO A 14 15.31 3.12 5.33
C PRO A 14 16.03 3.38 4.00
N HIS A 15 17.18 2.72 3.80
CA HIS A 15 17.94 2.74 2.55
C HIS A 15 18.31 4.15 2.02
N VAL A 16 18.62 5.09 2.93
CA VAL A 16 19.00 6.49 2.58
C VAL A 16 20.10 6.53 1.53
N ARG A 17 21.08 5.62 1.62
CA ARG A 17 22.23 5.53 0.71
C ARG A 17 21.82 5.43 -0.77
N ASN A 18 20.68 4.84 -1.07
CA ASN A 18 20.18 4.66 -2.43
C ASN A 18 19.41 5.88 -2.97
N ILE A 19 19.18 6.90 -2.13
CA ILE A 19 18.44 8.11 -2.48
C ILE A 19 19.39 9.14 -3.13
N SER A 20 18.90 9.84 -4.16
CA SER A 20 19.67 10.89 -4.84
C SER A 20 19.99 12.09 -3.95
N ASP A 21 21.14 12.70 -4.15
CA ASP A 21 21.64 13.83 -3.34
C ASP A 21 20.66 15.00 -3.28
N ASN A 22 20.03 15.35 -4.41
CA ASN A 22 19.00 16.39 -4.45
C ASN A 22 17.80 16.05 -3.55
N SER A 23 17.43 14.77 -3.46
CA SER A 23 16.35 14.32 -2.59
C SER A 23 16.77 14.35 -1.12
N ILE A 24 18.01 13.96 -0.81
CA ILE A 24 18.60 14.08 0.52
C ILE A 24 18.62 15.52 0.99
N ARG A 25 19.16 16.46 0.21
CA ARG A 25 19.17 17.90 0.55
C ARG A 25 17.78 18.44 0.88
N LYS A 26 16.79 18.11 0.04
CA LYS A 26 15.39 18.56 0.23
C LYS A 26 14.70 17.89 1.41
N MET A 27 15.09 16.67 1.78
CA MET A 27 14.56 15.96 2.94
C MET A 27 15.20 16.49 4.21
N ALA A 28 16.53 16.60 4.24
CA ALA A 28 17.29 17.15 5.35
C ALA A 28 16.79 18.55 5.73
N GLY A 29 16.61 19.43 4.75
CA GLY A 29 16.15 20.81 5.01
C GLY A 29 14.72 20.95 5.53
N ARG A 30 13.84 19.95 5.38
CA ARG A 30 12.39 20.08 5.68
C ARG A 30 11.87 19.08 6.71
N ASP A 31 12.51 17.92 6.81
CA ASP A 31 12.05 16.81 7.64
C ASP A 31 12.97 16.55 8.85
N LEU A 32 14.28 16.80 8.75
CA LEU A 32 15.24 16.33 9.75
C LEU A 32 15.00 16.92 11.15
N ALA A 33 14.72 18.23 11.23
CA ALA A 33 14.38 18.87 12.50
C ALA A 33 13.10 18.28 13.11
N ARG A 34 12.06 18.06 12.30
CA ARG A 34 10.80 17.44 12.72
C ARG A 34 11.01 16.00 13.19
N PHE A 35 11.84 15.23 12.49
CA PHE A 35 12.16 13.84 12.89
C PHE A 35 12.91 13.77 14.21
N LYS A 36 13.90 14.64 14.42
CA LYS A 36 14.58 14.76 15.72
C LYS A 36 13.60 15.13 16.84
N GLN A 37 12.63 16.01 16.57
CA GLN A 37 11.58 16.35 17.53
C GLN A 37 10.65 15.17 17.83
N PHE A 38 10.19 14.44 16.82
CA PHE A 38 9.37 13.24 17.01
C PHE A 38 10.12 12.18 17.82
N LYS A 39 11.41 11.96 17.54
CA LYS A 39 12.26 11.05 18.33
C LYS A 39 12.31 11.42 19.80
N LYS A 40 12.49 12.71 20.12
CA LYS A 40 12.47 13.21 21.51
C LYS A 40 11.13 12.96 22.21
N GLN A 41 10.05 12.91 21.45
CA GLN A 41 8.69 12.61 21.93
C GLN A 41 8.38 11.10 21.94
N GLY A 42 9.34 10.23 21.59
CA GLY A 42 9.12 8.79 21.46
C GLY A 42 8.30 8.38 20.22
N ILE A 43 8.11 9.28 19.25
CA ILE A 43 7.34 9.04 18.03
C ILE A 43 8.28 8.63 16.89
N ALA A 44 8.10 7.41 16.39
CA ALA A 44 8.84 6.92 15.23
C ALA A 44 8.30 7.50 13.91
N VAL A 45 9.20 7.68 12.94
CA VAL A 45 8.83 8.07 11.57
C VAL A 45 8.13 6.90 10.87
N LYS A 46 6.95 7.17 10.29
CA LYS A 46 6.06 6.14 9.72
C LYS A 46 6.12 6.07 8.19
N PHE A 47 6.03 4.86 7.65
CA PHE A 47 5.96 4.59 6.21
C PHE A 47 4.69 3.78 5.85
N GLY A 48 4.40 3.62 4.56
CA GLY A 48 3.22 2.88 4.11
C GLY A 48 1.91 3.70 4.07
N ARG A 49 0.80 3.09 4.51
CA ARG A 49 -0.54 3.67 4.41
C ARG A 49 -0.76 4.76 5.47
N PHE A 50 -1.43 5.83 5.08
CA PHE A 50 -1.79 6.93 5.98
C PHE A 50 -3.01 6.59 6.83
N SER A 51 -2.91 6.83 8.14
CA SER A 51 -4.00 6.63 9.08
C SER A 51 -5.10 7.69 8.91
N HIS A 52 -6.27 7.45 9.51
CA HIS A 52 -7.33 8.45 9.52
C HIS A 52 -6.90 9.76 10.21
N LYS A 53 -6.21 9.66 11.35
CA LYS A 53 -5.68 10.81 12.09
C LYS A 53 -4.72 11.65 11.22
N GLU A 54 -3.80 10.99 10.51
CA GLU A 54 -2.87 11.68 9.61
C GLU A 54 -3.60 12.37 8.46
N ASN A 55 -4.60 11.72 7.85
CA ASN A 55 -5.41 12.35 6.80
C ASN A 55 -6.18 13.56 7.31
N ASN A 56 -6.71 13.49 8.54
CA ASN A 56 -7.38 14.64 9.15
C ASN A 56 -6.40 15.79 9.41
N GLN A 57 -5.18 15.48 9.86
CA GLN A 57 -4.13 16.49 10.04
C GLN A 57 -3.73 17.15 8.71
N ILE A 58 -3.63 16.38 7.61
CA ILE A 58 -3.39 16.94 6.27
C ILE A 58 -4.48 17.95 5.89
N ARG A 59 -5.76 17.65 6.16
CA ARG A 59 -6.86 18.59 5.87
C ARG A 59 -6.72 19.89 6.65
N LYS A 60 -6.51 19.77 7.97
CA LYS A 60 -6.29 20.93 8.87
C LYS A 60 -5.12 21.80 8.41
N ASN A 61 -3.99 21.17 8.04
CA ASN A 61 -2.81 21.89 7.57
C ASN A 61 -3.07 22.63 6.25
N ILE A 62 -3.82 22.01 5.32
CA ILE A 62 -4.23 22.66 4.07
C ILE A 62 -5.18 23.83 4.35
N GLU A 63 -6.22 23.62 5.15
CA GLU A 63 -7.19 24.66 5.52
C GLU A 63 -6.49 25.88 6.15
N LYS A 64 -5.60 25.64 7.12
CA LYS A 64 -4.78 26.70 7.74
C LYS A 64 -3.94 27.44 6.72
N PHE A 65 -3.33 26.73 5.77
CA PHE A 65 -2.52 27.36 4.72
C PHE A 65 -3.37 28.22 3.77
N LEU A 66 -4.56 27.75 3.38
CA LEU A 66 -5.48 28.51 2.54
C LEU A 66 -5.93 29.79 3.24
N LEU A 67 -6.26 29.72 4.55
CA LEU A 67 -6.65 30.89 5.34
C LEU A 67 -5.55 31.96 5.41
N ILE A 68 -4.29 31.55 5.56
CA ILE A 68 -3.16 32.49 5.66
C ILE A 68 -2.85 33.14 4.30
N THR A 69 -3.03 32.41 3.21
CA THR A 69 -2.58 32.84 1.87
C THR A 69 -3.70 33.41 1.00
N GLY A 70 -4.96 33.24 1.40
CA GLY A 70 -6.13 33.65 0.61
C GLY A 70 -6.33 32.85 -0.68
N ILE A 71 -5.63 31.73 -0.87
CA ILE A 71 -5.80 30.89 -2.07
C ILE A 71 -7.19 30.25 -2.06
N ASP A 72 -7.94 30.41 -3.15
CA ASP A 72 -9.37 30.04 -3.24
C ASP A 72 -9.67 28.57 -2.93
N SER A 73 -8.76 27.64 -3.27
CA SER A 73 -9.03 26.21 -3.10
C SER A 73 -7.78 25.35 -2.95
N ALA A 74 -7.96 24.22 -2.24
CA ALA A 74 -6.95 23.17 -2.13
C ALA A 74 -6.55 22.60 -3.50
N GLU A 75 -7.48 22.61 -4.49
CA GLU A 75 -7.18 22.15 -5.85
C GLU A 75 -6.19 23.11 -6.53
N LYS A 76 -6.41 24.43 -6.49
CA LYS A 76 -5.46 25.42 -7.04
C LYS A 76 -4.10 25.32 -6.35
N LEU A 77 -4.11 25.19 -5.02
CA LEU A 77 -2.90 25.01 -4.21
C LEU A 77 -2.11 23.76 -4.62
N LEU A 78 -2.75 22.60 -4.77
CA LEU A 78 -2.04 21.33 -5.00
C LEU A 78 -1.81 21.04 -6.50
N PHE A 79 -2.67 21.54 -7.38
CA PHE A 79 -2.65 21.29 -8.82
C PHE A 79 -2.43 22.56 -9.63
N THR A 80 -1.52 23.41 -9.17
CA THR A 80 -1.18 24.71 -9.76
C THR A 80 -0.93 24.67 -11.28
N SER A 81 -0.43 23.56 -11.82
CA SER A 81 -0.27 23.39 -13.28
C SER A 81 -1.58 23.39 -14.09
N ARG A 82 -2.74 23.22 -13.44
CA ARG A 82 -4.08 23.30 -14.06
C ARG A 82 -4.58 24.75 -14.17
N TYR A 83 -3.92 25.69 -13.49
CA TYR A 83 -4.32 27.09 -13.42
C TYR A 83 -3.14 27.99 -13.83
N PRO A 84 -2.85 28.11 -15.14
CA PRO A 84 -1.68 28.86 -15.62
C PRO A 84 -1.68 30.34 -15.20
N ALA A 85 -2.85 30.99 -15.16
CA ALA A 85 -2.99 32.39 -14.76
C ALA A 85 -2.53 32.64 -13.31
N ASP A 86 -2.87 31.74 -12.38
CA ASP A 86 -2.57 31.89 -10.95
C ASP A 86 -1.22 31.26 -10.56
N LYS A 87 -0.53 30.61 -11.51
CA LYS A 87 0.56 29.68 -11.22
C LYS A 87 1.71 30.35 -10.47
N ASP A 88 2.16 31.51 -10.94
CA ASP A 88 3.34 32.17 -10.39
C ASP A 88 3.03 32.88 -9.08
N ALA A 89 1.81 33.41 -8.91
CA ALA A 89 1.34 33.92 -7.63
C ALA A 89 1.27 32.82 -6.56
N ILE A 90 0.67 31.67 -6.88
CA ILE A 90 0.58 30.52 -5.97
C ILE A 90 1.98 29.98 -5.62
N ASN A 91 2.91 29.94 -6.57
CA ASN A 91 4.26 29.46 -6.29
C ASN A 91 5.05 30.40 -5.38
N ARG A 92 4.86 31.72 -5.51
CA ARG A 92 5.43 32.72 -4.58
C ARG A 92 4.88 32.51 -3.17
N LEU A 93 3.56 32.47 -3.02
CA LEU A 93 2.91 32.22 -1.72
C LEU A 93 3.39 30.92 -1.06
N LYS A 94 3.61 29.85 -1.84
CA LYS A 94 4.19 28.59 -1.31
C LYS A 94 5.60 28.74 -0.78
N ALA A 95 6.42 29.57 -1.43
CA ALA A 95 7.78 29.84 -1.00
C ALA A 95 7.77 30.70 0.26
N ASP A 96 7.04 31.82 0.22
CA ASP A 96 6.98 32.83 1.28
C ASP A 96 6.44 32.25 2.60
N HIS A 97 5.44 31.36 2.52
CA HIS A 97 4.82 30.74 3.69
C HIS A 97 5.30 29.31 3.98
N LEU A 98 6.42 28.88 3.38
CA LEU A 98 7.04 27.57 3.63
C LEU A 98 6.06 26.40 3.52
N PHE A 99 5.29 26.35 2.43
CA PHE A 99 4.15 25.43 2.25
C PHE A 99 4.46 23.97 2.62
N CYS A 100 5.63 23.46 2.26
CA CYS A 100 5.99 22.06 2.52
C CYS A 100 6.13 21.76 4.02
N GLU A 101 6.61 22.73 4.81
CA GLU A 101 6.73 22.61 6.27
C GLU A 101 5.35 22.72 6.92
N LYS A 102 4.56 23.71 6.54
CA LYS A 102 3.17 23.88 7.03
C LYS A 102 2.30 22.66 6.71
N LEU A 103 2.42 22.09 5.52
CA LEU A 103 1.69 20.89 5.14
C LEU A 103 2.06 19.68 6.01
N SER A 104 3.31 19.60 6.45
CA SER A 104 3.87 18.42 7.13
C SER A 104 3.91 18.53 8.67
N GLU A 105 3.48 19.67 9.20
CA GLU A 105 3.34 19.95 10.63
C GLU A 105 2.50 18.87 11.34
N GLY A 106 3.03 18.32 12.45
CA GLY A 106 2.34 17.31 13.26
C GLY A 106 2.21 15.91 12.64
N ILE A 107 2.81 15.64 11.47
CA ILE A 107 2.71 14.34 10.81
C ILE A 107 4.10 13.67 10.80
N PRO A 108 4.28 12.49 11.40
CA PRO A 108 5.58 11.81 11.52
C PRO A 108 5.95 11.07 10.23
N ARG A 109 5.96 11.77 9.09
CA ARG A 109 6.32 11.23 7.78
C ARG A 109 7.14 12.22 6.95
N PRO A 110 7.93 11.73 5.98
CA PRO A 110 8.60 12.60 5.02
C PRO A 110 7.62 13.51 4.28
N TRP A 111 7.94 14.80 4.16
CA TRP A 111 7.04 15.81 3.58
C TRP A 111 6.58 15.46 2.16
N ARG A 112 7.44 14.78 1.37
CA ARG A 112 7.09 14.34 0.01
C ARG A 112 5.94 13.33 0.01
N LEU A 113 5.96 12.37 0.94
CA LEU A 113 4.89 11.38 1.06
C LEU A 113 3.58 12.05 1.46
N ILE A 114 3.65 13.03 2.38
CA ILE A 114 2.52 13.83 2.81
C ILE A 114 1.97 14.64 1.63
N TYR A 115 2.83 15.30 0.85
CA TYR A 115 2.44 16.05 -0.35
C TYR A 115 1.77 15.15 -1.40
N TYR A 116 2.32 13.97 -1.68
CA TYR A 116 1.66 13.01 -2.59
C TYR A 116 0.32 12.53 -2.05
N ARG A 117 0.19 12.34 -0.73
CA ARG A 117 -1.07 11.97 -0.10
C ARG A 117 -2.10 13.09 -0.21
N ALA A 118 -1.72 14.33 0.10
CA ALA A 118 -2.57 15.51 -0.03
C ALA A 118 -3.08 15.66 -1.46
N ARG A 119 -2.19 15.57 -2.46
CA ARG A 119 -2.60 15.57 -3.88
C ARG A 119 -3.65 14.49 -4.15
N LYS A 120 -3.47 13.25 -3.68
CA LYS A 120 -4.48 12.19 -3.91
C LYS A 120 -5.83 12.51 -3.26
N MET A 121 -5.82 13.08 -2.05
CA MET A 121 -7.04 13.42 -1.30
C MET A 121 -7.86 14.54 -1.94
N PHE A 122 -7.18 15.53 -2.52
CA PHE A 122 -7.81 16.73 -3.09
C PHE A 122 -7.84 16.71 -4.63
N ASP A 123 -7.54 15.58 -5.28
CA ASP A 123 -7.68 15.47 -6.73
C ASP A 123 -9.15 15.27 -7.10
N SER A 124 -9.77 16.27 -7.71
CA SER A 124 -11.11 16.20 -8.31
C SER A 124 -11.25 15.06 -9.33
N ASN A 125 -10.15 14.61 -9.94
CA ASN A 125 -10.11 13.51 -10.91
C ASN A 125 -9.93 12.12 -10.27
N ASN A 126 -9.77 12.03 -8.94
CA ASN A 126 -9.82 10.75 -8.23
C ASN A 126 -11.26 10.34 -7.91
N TYR A 127 -11.44 9.09 -7.46
CA TYR A 127 -12.71 8.56 -6.95
C TYR A 127 -13.90 8.55 -7.93
N LYS A 128 -13.65 8.62 -9.25
CA LYS A 128 -14.66 8.56 -10.33
C LYS A 128 -15.33 7.19 -10.54
N GLY A 129 -15.17 6.26 -9.61
CA GLY A 129 -15.79 4.93 -9.70
C GLY A 129 -15.28 4.06 -10.86
N ARG A 130 -16.12 3.10 -11.30
CA ARG A 130 -15.79 2.13 -12.37
C ARG A 130 -15.74 2.83 -13.72
N TYR A 131 -14.96 2.26 -14.66
CA TYR A 131 -14.97 2.72 -16.05
C TYR A 131 -16.18 2.12 -16.77
N SER A 132 -16.99 2.98 -17.36
CA SER A 132 -18.02 2.62 -18.34
C SER A 132 -17.40 2.04 -19.62
N THR A 133 -18.22 1.48 -20.49
CA THR A 133 -17.77 0.92 -21.78
C THR A 133 -17.25 2.03 -22.68
N GLU A 134 -17.95 3.16 -22.73
CA GLU A 134 -17.62 4.35 -23.51
C GLU A 134 -16.30 4.97 -23.04
N GLU A 135 -16.04 4.99 -21.73
CA GLU A 135 -14.75 5.44 -21.20
C GLU A 135 -13.60 4.52 -21.60
N LYS A 136 -13.83 3.21 -21.70
CA LYS A 136 -12.78 2.28 -22.16
C LYS A 136 -12.47 2.49 -23.63
N GLU A 137 -13.49 2.68 -24.47
CA GLU A 137 -13.32 2.98 -25.89
C GLU A 137 -12.59 4.30 -26.11
N LYS A 138 -12.98 5.36 -25.38
CA LYS A 138 -12.26 6.64 -25.38
C LYS A 138 -10.82 6.50 -24.94
N LEU A 139 -10.54 5.69 -23.92
CA LEU A 139 -9.18 5.42 -23.45
C LEU A 139 -8.33 4.76 -24.53
N ILE A 140 -8.86 3.74 -25.22
CA ILE A 140 -8.17 3.08 -26.34
C ILE A 140 -7.87 4.11 -27.44
N LYS A 141 -8.86 4.92 -27.83
CA LYS A 141 -8.70 5.97 -28.85
C LYS A 141 -7.64 7.01 -28.47
N TYR A 142 -7.70 7.54 -27.24
CA TYR A 142 -6.74 8.55 -26.80
C TYR A 142 -5.32 7.99 -26.64
N GLN A 143 -5.17 6.72 -26.25
CA GLN A 143 -3.86 6.09 -26.21
C GLN A 143 -3.31 5.89 -27.63
N ALA A 144 -4.14 5.51 -28.61
CA ALA A 144 -3.71 5.41 -30.00
C ALA A 144 -3.24 6.77 -30.56
N LEU A 145 -3.90 7.88 -30.16
CA LEU A 145 -3.57 9.24 -30.62
C LEU A 145 -2.37 9.88 -29.91
N HIS A 146 -2.19 9.63 -28.61
CA HIS A 146 -1.22 10.35 -27.78
C HIS A 146 -0.13 9.46 -27.18
N GLY A 147 -0.12 8.17 -27.52
CA GLY A 147 0.73 7.17 -26.91
C GLY A 147 0.53 7.07 -25.40
N ASN A 148 1.58 6.74 -24.67
CA ASN A 148 1.54 6.60 -23.21
C ASN A 148 1.63 7.95 -22.46
N ASN A 149 1.16 9.05 -23.07
CA ASN A 149 1.10 10.35 -22.42
C ASN A 149 -0.09 10.43 -21.44
N TRP A 150 0.00 9.68 -20.35
CA TRP A 150 -1.07 9.54 -19.36
C TRP A 150 -1.49 10.85 -18.70
N LYS A 151 -0.59 11.86 -18.65
CA LYS A 151 -0.94 13.19 -18.15
C LYS A 151 -1.95 13.88 -19.06
N LYS A 152 -1.73 13.82 -20.38
CA LYS A 152 -2.66 14.38 -21.36
C LYS A 152 -3.97 13.61 -21.40
N ILE A 153 -3.91 12.27 -21.43
CA ILE A 153 -5.10 11.41 -21.45
C ILE A 153 -5.93 11.59 -20.16
N SER A 154 -5.28 11.72 -19.01
CA SER A 154 -5.93 12.02 -17.72
C SER A 154 -6.76 13.29 -17.75
N GLN A 155 -6.26 14.34 -18.39
CA GLN A 155 -6.99 15.60 -18.54
C GLN A 155 -8.21 15.42 -19.46
N LEU A 156 -8.05 14.72 -20.58
CA LEU A 156 -9.15 14.44 -21.53
C LEU A 156 -10.26 13.57 -20.91
N MET A 157 -9.87 12.61 -20.07
CA MET A 157 -10.80 11.67 -19.43
C MET A 157 -11.35 12.15 -18.08
N SER A 158 -10.88 13.29 -17.55
CA SER A 158 -11.24 13.77 -16.20
C SER A 158 -11.07 12.69 -15.11
N ARG A 159 -10.05 11.85 -15.27
CA ARG A 159 -9.68 10.76 -14.36
C ARG A 159 -8.20 10.81 -14.07
N SER A 160 -7.78 10.39 -12.89
CA SER A 160 -6.37 10.49 -12.50
C SER A 160 -5.44 9.69 -13.42
N ASN A 161 -4.24 10.24 -13.64
CA ASN A 161 -3.20 9.66 -14.49
C ASN A 161 -2.96 8.18 -14.17
N LEU A 162 -2.79 7.84 -12.89
CA LEU A 162 -2.58 6.45 -12.48
C LEU A 162 -3.78 5.56 -12.82
N SER A 163 -5.01 6.04 -12.63
CA SER A 163 -6.21 5.27 -12.95
C SER A 163 -6.27 4.93 -14.44
N VAL A 164 -5.99 5.91 -15.29
CA VAL A 164 -5.98 5.78 -16.75
C VAL A 164 -4.91 4.79 -17.21
N ALA A 165 -3.67 4.96 -16.74
CA ALA A 165 -2.57 4.06 -17.08
C ALA A 165 -2.85 2.61 -16.66
N MET A 166 -3.36 2.43 -15.43
CA MET A 166 -3.71 1.10 -14.90
C MET A 166 -4.85 0.46 -15.68
N LYS A 167 -5.91 1.21 -16.01
CA LYS A 167 -7.03 0.68 -16.77
C LYS A 167 -6.62 0.31 -18.19
N TYR A 168 -5.77 1.10 -18.84
CA TYR A 168 -5.28 0.73 -20.17
C TYR A 168 -4.41 -0.53 -20.12
N SER A 169 -3.55 -0.67 -19.10
CA SER A 169 -2.76 -1.89 -18.91
C SER A 169 -3.65 -3.14 -18.70
N GLU A 170 -4.77 -2.99 -18.00
CA GLU A 170 -5.77 -4.04 -17.83
C GLU A 170 -6.45 -4.38 -19.17
N ILE A 171 -6.84 -3.38 -19.96
CA ILE A 171 -7.48 -3.57 -21.29
C ILE A 171 -6.52 -4.24 -22.28
N LYS A 172 -5.26 -3.80 -22.31
CA LYS A 172 -4.23 -4.34 -23.21
C LYS A 172 -3.90 -5.80 -22.90
N SER A 173 -4.05 -6.20 -21.64
CA SER A 173 -3.83 -7.59 -21.26
C SER A 173 -4.94 -8.44 -21.88
N ALA A 174 -4.60 -9.38 -22.77
CA ALA A 174 -5.51 -10.40 -23.31
C ALA A 174 -5.92 -11.41 -22.22
N ALA A 175 -6.47 -10.89 -21.13
CA ALA A 175 -6.70 -11.61 -19.91
C ALA A 175 -8.04 -12.33 -19.99
N ASN A 176 -7.98 -13.65 -19.88
CA ASN A 176 -9.15 -14.50 -19.73
C ASN A 176 -9.85 -14.17 -18.41
N TYR A 177 -11.18 -14.08 -18.47
CA TYR A 177 -12.04 -14.02 -17.30
C TYR A 177 -12.71 -15.38 -17.11
N GLY A 178 -12.89 -15.82 -15.86
CA GLY A 178 -13.46 -17.13 -15.53
C GLY A 178 -12.47 -18.08 -14.85
N PRO A 179 -12.87 -19.36 -14.67
CA PRO A 179 -12.08 -20.38 -13.97
C PRO A 179 -10.68 -20.55 -14.58
N TRP A 180 -9.70 -20.91 -13.75
CA TRP A 180 -8.33 -21.19 -14.20
C TRP A 180 -8.24 -22.62 -14.73
N SER A 181 -7.72 -22.79 -15.95
CA SER A 181 -7.41 -24.12 -16.48
C SER A 181 -6.20 -24.74 -15.74
N LYS A 182 -5.99 -26.06 -15.90
CA LYS A 182 -4.84 -26.74 -15.28
C LYS A 182 -3.51 -26.22 -15.86
N GLU A 183 -3.50 -25.96 -17.16
CA GLU A 183 -2.35 -25.43 -17.91
C GLU A 183 -2.01 -24.01 -17.44
N GLU A 184 -3.02 -23.15 -17.23
CA GLU A 184 -2.80 -21.81 -16.69
C GLU A 184 -2.21 -21.85 -15.27
N VAL A 185 -2.67 -22.80 -14.44
CA VAL A 185 -2.14 -22.98 -13.08
C VAL A 185 -0.69 -23.45 -13.12
N GLN A 186 -0.34 -24.41 -13.98
CA GLN A 186 1.04 -24.87 -14.14
C GLN A 186 1.97 -23.75 -14.62
N LYS A 187 1.56 -22.98 -15.65
CA LYS A 187 2.32 -21.82 -16.13
C LYS A 187 2.56 -20.79 -15.02
N LEU A 188 1.54 -20.50 -14.22
CA LEU A 188 1.67 -19.59 -13.08
C LEU A 188 2.67 -20.11 -12.05
N MET A 189 2.59 -21.39 -11.70
CA MET A 189 3.51 -22.00 -10.73
C MET A 189 4.96 -21.94 -11.22
N HIS A 190 5.21 -22.31 -12.48
CA HIS A 190 6.53 -22.25 -13.08
C HIS A 190 7.08 -20.81 -13.13
N ALA A 191 6.27 -19.86 -13.59
CA ALA A 191 6.68 -18.45 -13.69
C ALA A 191 7.01 -17.84 -12.32
N VAL A 192 6.28 -18.23 -11.27
CA VAL A 192 6.58 -17.81 -9.89
C VAL A 192 7.85 -18.46 -9.37
N GLU A 193 8.03 -19.77 -9.60
CA GLU A 193 9.24 -20.49 -9.18
C GLU A 193 10.50 -19.90 -9.82
N GLU A 194 10.47 -19.62 -11.13
CA GLU A 194 11.56 -18.92 -11.82
C GLU A 194 11.84 -17.53 -11.24
N ALA A 195 10.79 -16.78 -10.91
CA ALA A 195 10.94 -15.44 -10.34
C ALA A 195 11.57 -15.48 -8.95
N ILE A 196 11.25 -16.50 -8.14
CA ILE A 196 11.85 -16.74 -6.84
C ILE A 196 13.32 -17.16 -7.02
N ARG A 197 13.61 -18.10 -7.92
CA ARG A 197 14.98 -18.59 -8.18
C ARG A 197 15.91 -17.46 -8.62
N LYS A 198 15.47 -16.65 -9.59
CA LYS A 198 16.23 -15.48 -10.06
C LYS A 198 16.52 -14.48 -8.94
N ARG A 199 15.58 -14.32 -8.00
CA ARG A 199 15.74 -13.43 -6.85
C ARG A 199 16.80 -13.95 -5.88
N ILE A 200 16.78 -15.24 -5.56
CA ILE A 200 17.79 -15.87 -4.69
C ILE A 200 19.18 -15.69 -5.31
N GLU A 201 19.33 -15.97 -6.61
CA GLU A 201 20.59 -15.78 -7.35
C GLU A 201 21.10 -14.32 -7.31
N THR A 202 20.22 -13.32 -7.29
CA THR A 202 20.61 -11.91 -7.22
C THR A 202 20.84 -11.39 -5.80
N GLU A 203 20.21 -11.98 -4.78
CA GLU A 203 20.45 -11.67 -3.37
C GLU A 203 21.79 -12.31 -2.89
N ASP A 204 22.10 -13.52 -3.34
CA ASP A 204 23.36 -14.20 -3.05
C ASP A 204 24.55 -13.57 -3.79
N GLY A 205 24.35 -13.06 -5.02
CA GLY A 205 25.38 -12.35 -5.78
C GLY A 205 25.84 -11.01 -5.17
N ASN A 206 25.06 -10.43 -4.25
CA ASN A 206 25.44 -9.23 -3.49
C ASN A 206 26.11 -9.55 -2.13
N SER A 207 26.14 -10.83 -1.74
CA SER A 207 26.80 -11.31 -0.54
C SER A 207 28.12 -11.99 -0.94
N LEU A 208 29.22 -11.23 -0.94
CA LEU A 208 30.56 -11.79 -1.19
C LEU A 208 30.94 -12.77 -0.07
N SER A 209 30.74 -14.07 -0.26
CA SER A 209 31.64 -15.13 0.20
C SER A 209 31.29 -16.53 -0.36
N SER A 210 32.22 -17.05 -1.17
CA SER A 210 32.66 -18.46 -1.28
C SER A 210 31.66 -19.61 -1.54
N SER A 211 31.80 -20.16 -2.75
CA SER A 211 32.06 -21.59 -3.05
C SER A 211 31.34 -22.65 -2.19
N GLU A 212 30.30 -23.27 -2.77
CA GLU A 212 30.27 -24.71 -3.08
C GLU A 212 28.87 -25.09 -3.59
N LYS A 213 28.79 -25.40 -4.88
CA LYS A 213 27.62 -26.02 -5.49
C LYS A 213 27.48 -27.43 -4.94
N SER A 214 26.61 -27.62 -3.95
CA SER A 214 25.98 -28.91 -3.68
C SER A 214 24.48 -28.69 -3.52
N HIS A 215 23.69 -29.65 -3.97
CA HIS A 215 22.23 -29.71 -3.87
C HIS A 215 21.75 -29.71 -2.40
N ARG A 216 21.94 -28.60 -1.69
CA ARG A 216 21.25 -28.34 -0.43
C ARG A 216 19.92 -27.72 -0.80
N GLU A 217 18.83 -28.36 -0.39
CA GLU A 217 17.50 -27.76 -0.40
C GLU A 217 17.64 -26.35 0.20
N ILE A 218 17.49 -25.34 -0.66
CA ILE A 218 17.45 -23.96 -0.22
C ILE A 218 16.24 -23.90 0.70
N SER A 219 16.48 -23.70 1.99
CA SER A 219 15.43 -23.39 2.96
C SER A 219 14.89 -22.02 2.56
N ILE A 220 13.95 -22.02 1.61
CA ILE A 220 13.26 -20.83 1.13
C ILE A 220 12.46 -20.33 2.33
N ASP A 221 13.00 -19.31 2.99
CA ASP A 221 12.31 -18.65 4.09
C ASP A 221 10.92 -18.21 3.62
N ARG A 222 9.88 -18.50 4.40
CA ARG A 222 8.48 -18.35 3.96
C ARG A 222 8.14 -16.91 3.57
N GLU A 223 8.86 -15.93 4.12
CA GLU A 223 8.75 -14.52 3.74
C GLU A 223 9.12 -14.26 2.26
N THR A 224 10.06 -15.02 1.71
CA THR A 224 10.49 -14.91 0.30
C THR A 224 9.41 -15.37 -0.69
N LEU A 225 8.47 -16.22 -0.26
CA LEU A 225 7.32 -16.68 -1.06
C LEU A 225 6.20 -15.63 -1.18
N HIS A 226 6.18 -14.65 -0.26
CA HIS A 226 5.10 -13.68 -0.12
C HIS A 226 5.46 -12.29 -0.67
N ASP A 227 6.69 -11.84 -0.45
CA ASP A 227 7.02 -10.44 -0.65
C ASP A 227 7.81 -10.17 -1.95
N LYS A 228 7.41 -9.08 -2.63
CA LYS A 228 8.11 -8.46 -3.77
C LYS A 228 8.22 -9.25 -5.09
N LEU A 229 7.34 -10.22 -5.35
CA LEU A 229 7.30 -10.90 -6.66
C LEU A 229 6.96 -9.93 -7.83
N PRO A 230 7.65 -10.02 -8.98
CA PRO A 230 7.43 -9.17 -10.15
C PRO A 230 6.18 -9.62 -10.94
N TRP A 231 5.00 -9.35 -10.39
CA TRP A 231 3.73 -9.85 -10.94
C TRP A 231 3.46 -9.46 -12.40
N THR A 232 3.99 -8.34 -12.87
CA THR A 232 3.89 -7.93 -14.28
C THR A 232 4.67 -8.87 -15.20
N GLU A 233 5.88 -9.27 -14.81
CA GLU A 233 6.70 -10.24 -15.56
C GLU A 233 6.08 -11.64 -15.50
N ILE A 234 5.60 -12.04 -14.33
CA ILE A 234 4.89 -13.31 -14.15
C ILE A 234 3.65 -13.36 -15.05
N ALA A 235 2.86 -12.28 -15.10
CA ALA A 235 1.69 -12.20 -15.98
C ALA A 235 2.06 -12.30 -17.46
N ALA A 236 3.16 -11.67 -17.88
CA ALA A 236 3.64 -11.77 -19.25
C ALA A 236 4.03 -13.21 -19.62
N LYS A 237 4.66 -13.96 -18.70
CA LYS A 237 4.96 -15.38 -18.88
C LYS A 237 3.72 -16.28 -18.91
N VAL A 238 2.73 -15.98 -18.07
CA VAL A 238 1.43 -16.70 -18.08
C VAL A 238 0.67 -16.45 -19.39
N GLY A 239 0.75 -15.22 -19.92
CA GLY A 239 0.21 -14.82 -21.22
C GLY A 239 -1.32 -14.66 -21.28
N THR A 240 -2.06 -15.42 -20.47
CA THR A 240 -3.53 -15.46 -20.51
C THR A 240 -4.22 -14.70 -19.38
N ARG A 241 -3.49 -14.12 -18.43
CA ARG A 241 -4.07 -13.52 -17.21
C ARG A 241 -3.37 -12.21 -16.84
N PHE A 242 -4.14 -11.28 -16.28
CA PHE A 242 -3.62 -10.04 -15.73
C PHE A 242 -2.89 -10.28 -14.40
N TRP A 243 -1.87 -9.47 -14.11
CA TRP A 243 -1.02 -9.65 -12.92
C TRP A 243 -1.79 -9.72 -11.60
N ARG A 244 -2.92 -9.02 -11.47
CA ARG A 244 -3.79 -9.10 -10.29
C ARG A 244 -4.44 -10.47 -10.14
N GLN A 245 -4.86 -11.07 -11.25
CA GLN A 245 -5.42 -12.42 -11.27
C GLN A 245 -4.34 -13.43 -10.89
N CYS A 246 -3.13 -13.31 -11.45
CA CYS A 246 -1.98 -14.15 -11.09
C CYS A 246 -1.67 -14.07 -9.59
N LYS A 247 -1.56 -12.86 -9.04
CA LYS A 247 -1.32 -12.63 -7.61
C LYS A 247 -2.41 -13.25 -6.72
N GLN A 248 -3.67 -13.05 -7.08
CA GLN A 248 -4.81 -13.61 -6.35
C GLN A 248 -4.78 -15.14 -6.39
N LYS A 249 -4.59 -15.73 -7.57
CA LYS A 249 -4.54 -17.18 -7.75
C LYS A 249 -3.36 -17.80 -7.01
N TRP A 250 -2.19 -17.20 -7.06
CA TRP A 250 -1.02 -17.65 -6.30
C TRP A 250 -1.29 -17.64 -4.79
N THR A 251 -1.90 -16.58 -4.27
CA THR A 251 -2.29 -16.50 -2.85
C THR A 251 -3.19 -17.68 -2.46
N THR A 252 -4.16 -18.04 -3.31
CA THR A 252 -5.03 -19.22 -3.09
C THR A 252 -4.25 -20.53 -3.13
N ILE A 253 -3.37 -20.71 -4.12
CA ILE A 253 -2.54 -21.92 -4.25
C ILE A 253 -1.66 -22.09 -3.01
N LEU A 254 -0.97 -21.03 -2.61
CA LEU A 254 -0.07 -21.02 -1.47
C LEU A 254 -0.82 -21.30 -0.16
N THR A 255 -1.97 -20.65 0.04
CA THR A 255 -2.84 -20.94 1.19
C THR A 255 -3.21 -22.42 1.23
N ASN A 256 -3.67 -23.00 0.12
CA ASN A 256 -4.05 -24.42 0.09
C ASN A 256 -2.87 -25.37 0.37
N LYS A 257 -1.67 -25.03 -0.11
CA LYS A 257 -0.46 -25.81 0.20
C LYS A 257 -0.10 -25.73 1.68
N MET A 258 -0.13 -24.53 2.26
CA MET A 258 0.16 -24.31 3.69
C MET A 258 -0.84 -25.01 4.60
N THR A 259 -2.13 -25.00 4.24
CA THR A 259 -3.16 -25.69 5.03
C THR A 259 -3.24 -27.19 4.74
N LYS A 260 -2.44 -27.74 3.81
CA LYS A 260 -2.57 -29.12 3.30
C LYS A 260 -4.01 -29.45 2.86
N GLY A 261 -4.73 -28.45 2.33
CA GLY A 261 -6.15 -28.56 1.97
C GLY A 261 -7.14 -28.54 3.14
N GLN A 262 -6.68 -28.43 4.39
CA GLN A 262 -7.55 -28.36 5.57
C GLN A 262 -8.33 -27.05 5.62
N GLN A 263 -9.58 -27.13 6.03
CA GLN A 263 -10.45 -25.98 6.26
C GLN A 263 -10.21 -25.43 7.68
N LEU A 264 -9.16 -24.64 7.87
CA LEU A 264 -8.78 -24.07 9.18
C LEU A 264 -9.86 -23.18 9.83
N TYR A 265 -10.87 -22.76 9.06
CA TYR A 265 -11.94 -21.85 9.50
C TYR A 265 -13.32 -22.52 9.57
N ARG A 266 -13.39 -23.86 9.71
CA ARG A 266 -14.64 -24.60 9.94
C ARG A 266 -14.57 -25.36 11.27
N GLY A 267 -15.74 -25.57 11.87
CA GLY A 267 -15.89 -26.29 13.14
C GLY A 267 -15.10 -25.66 14.29
N THR A 268 -14.77 -26.45 15.31
CA THR A 268 -14.05 -26.06 16.52
C THR A 268 -12.72 -25.33 16.23
N LYS A 269 -11.95 -25.81 15.24
CA LYS A 269 -10.71 -25.13 14.80
C LYS A 269 -10.96 -23.73 14.26
N GLY A 270 -12.08 -23.53 13.56
CA GLY A 270 -12.47 -22.23 13.05
C GLY A 270 -12.93 -21.27 14.13
N LEU A 271 -13.58 -21.77 15.20
CA LEU A 271 -13.89 -20.97 16.38
C LEU A 271 -12.62 -20.55 17.10
N GLN A 272 -11.72 -21.49 17.40
CA GLN A 272 -10.43 -21.19 18.03
C GLN A 272 -9.62 -20.16 17.24
N THR A 273 -9.60 -20.27 15.92
CA THR A 273 -8.88 -19.31 15.06
C THR A 273 -9.48 -17.90 15.14
N LYS A 274 -10.81 -17.78 15.23
CA LYS A 274 -11.48 -16.48 15.41
C LYS A 274 -11.18 -15.89 16.80
N ILE A 275 -11.24 -16.70 17.85
CA ILE A 275 -10.92 -16.31 19.22
C ILE A 275 -9.48 -15.77 19.29
N ASN A 276 -8.52 -16.54 18.78
CA ASN A 276 -7.10 -16.15 18.73
C ASN A 276 -6.90 -14.85 17.93
N LEU A 277 -7.58 -14.70 16.80
CA LEU A 277 -7.54 -13.49 15.98
C LEU A 277 -8.04 -12.26 16.76
N ILE A 278 -9.17 -12.37 17.46
CA ILE A 278 -9.75 -11.27 18.24
C ILE A 278 -8.81 -10.88 19.39
N LYS A 279 -8.41 -11.86 20.22
CA LYS A 279 -7.50 -11.63 21.36
C LYS A 279 -6.21 -10.94 20.89
N ARG A 280 -5.61 -11.45 19.80
CA ARG A 280 -4.36 -10.89 19.28
C ARG A 280 -4.53 -9.46 18.76
N LEU A 281 -5.62 -9.17 18.07
CA LEU A 281 -5.87 -7.81 17.58
C LEU A 281 -6.13 -6.82 18.75
N TYR A 282 -6.82 -7.26 19.80
CA TYR A 282 -7.08 -6.45 21.00
C TYR A 282 -5.80 -6.15 21.80
N GLU A 283 -4.95 -7.17 22.03
CA GLU A 283 -3.65 -7.02 22.72
C GLU A 283 -2.72 -5.99 22.09
N MET A 284 -2.78 -5.83 20.77
CA MET A 284 -1.91 -4.91 20.05
C MET A 284 -2.28 -3.43 20.27
N LYS A 285 -3.47 -3.13 20.82
CA LYS A 285 -3.95 -1.78 21.18
C LYS A 285 -3.73 -0.75 20.07
N VAL A 286 -4.01 -1.15 18.84
CA VAL A 286 -3.77 -0.35 17.65
C VAL A 286 -5.00 0.47 17.31
N GLU A 287 -4.85 1.77 17.09
CA GLU A 287 -5.97 2.66 16.78
C GLU A 287 -6.37 2.64 15.29
N ASP A 288 -5.48 2.22 14.38
CA ASP A 288 -5.72 2.18 12.93
C ASP A 288 -5.35 0.83 12.34
N LYS A 289 -6.22 0.30 11.46
CA LYS A 289 -6.01 -0.98 10.76
C LYS A 289 -4.69 -1.09 9.99
N ASN A 290 -4.10 0.03 9.59
CA ASN A 290 -2.86 0.06 8.82
C ASN A 290 -1.62 -0.06 9.71
N GLU A 291 -1.77 0.11 11.02
CA GLU A 291 -0.71 -0.04 12.01
C GLU A 291 -0.67 -1.47 12.59
N VAL A 292 -1.64 -2.32 12.22
CA VAL A 292 -1.65 -3.73 12.58
C VAL A 292 -0.50 -4.46 11.88
N ASP A 293 0.39 -5.03 12.69
CA ASP A 293 1.39 -6.02 12.29
C ASP A 293 0.71 -7.36 11.96
N TRP A 294 0.28 -7.49 10.70
CA TRP A 294 -0.38 -8.70 10.21
C TRP A 294 0.55 -9.93 10.16
N GLU A 295 1.87 -9.77 10.28
CA GLU A 295 2.79 -10.91 10.39
C GLU A 295 2.69 -11.53 11.78
N LYS A 296 2.75 -10.70 12.83
CA LYS A 296 2.52 -11.18 14.21
C LYS A 296 1.14 -11.80 14.38
N VAL A 297 0.12 -11.25 13.70
CA VAL A 297 -1.22 -11.85 13.72
C VAL A 297 -1.22 -13.19 12.99
N SER A 298 -0.55 -13.29 11.82
CA SER A 298 -0.43 -14.51 11.03
C SER A 298 0.12 -15.68 11.84
N HIS A 299 1.22 -15.47 12.58
CA HIS A 299 1.84 -16.52 13.38
C HIS A 299 0.89 -17.12 14.44
N VAL A 300 0.08 -16.30 15.08
CA VAL A 300 -0.86 -16.75 16.13
C VAL A 300 -2.08 -17.50 15.56
N VAL A 301 -2.42 -17.25 14.28
CA VAL A 301 -3.60 -17.84 13.62
C VAL A 301 -3.26 -18.97 12.64
N GLY A 302 -2.05 -19.53 12.76
CA GLY A 302 -1.62 -20.73 12.02
C GLY A 302 -0.73 -20.47 10.81
N ASP A 303 0.12 -19.44 10.85
CA ASP A 303 1.13 -19.10 9.82
C ASP A 303 0.54 -18.96 8.40
N LEU A 304 -0.56 -18.22 8.30
CA LEU A 304 -1.29 -18.07 7.03
C LEU A 304 -0.91 -16.78 6.31
N PRO A 305 -0.96 -16.74 4.96
CA PRO A 305 -0.56 -15.55 4.21
C PRO A 305 -1.30 -14.30 4.72
N ARG A 306 -0.59 -13.17 4.94
CA ARG A 306 -1.18 -11.91 5.43
C ARG A 306 -2.52 -11.54 4.74
N PRO A 307 -2.65 -11.62 3.39
CA PRO A 307 -3.92 -11.29 2.72
C PRO A 307 -5.08 -12.21 3.11
N TYR A 308 -4.79 -13.47 3.44
CA TYR A 308 -5.79 -14.43 3.87
C TYR A 308 -6.32 -14.07 5.27
N VAL A 309 -5.43 -13.80 6.22
CA VAL A 309 -5.79 -13.38 7.59
C VAL A 309 -6.60 -12.09 7.56
N GLN A 310 -6.17 -11.11 6.77
CA GLN A 310 -6.91 -9.86 6.55
C GLN A 310 -8.33 -10.10 5.99
N ALA A 311 -8.48 -11.03 5.04
CA ALA A 311 -9.79 -11.38 4.50
C ALA A 311 -10.69 -12.05 5.55
N LYS A 312 -10.12 -12.81 6.48
CA LYS A 312 -10.86 -13.44 7.57
C LYS A 312 -11.31 -12.43 8.62
N PHE A 313 -10.42 -11.53 9.02
CA PHE A 313 -10.80 -10.39 9.85
C PHE A 313 -11.91 -9.56 9.20
N TYR A 314 -11.79 -9.26 7.90
CA TYR A 314 -12.82 -8.49 7.19
C TYR A 314 -14.19 -9.20 7.25
N LYS A 315 -14.23 -10.51 7.02
CA LYS A 315 -15.47 -11.29 7.13
C LYS A 315 -16.04 -11.23 8.55
N LEU A 316 -15.22 -11.48 9.57
CA LEU A 316 -15.61 -11.43 10.98
C LEU A 316 -16.21 -10.07 11.34
N LYS A 317 -15.53 -8.98 10.99
CA LYS A 317 -16.02 -7.61 11.19
C LYS A 317 -17.37 -7.40 10.53
N VAL A 318 -17.52 -7.74 9.26
CA VAL A 318 -18.76 -7.48 8.51
C VAL A 318 -19.93 -8.32 9.01
N SER A 319 -19.68 -9.56 9.45
CA SER A 319 -20.72 -10.47 9.92
C SER A 319 -21.15 -10.23 11.37
N CYS A 320 -20.24 -9.75 12.21
CA CYS A 320 -20.45 -9.74 13.65
C CYS A 320 -20.57 -8.35 14.26
N VAL A 321 -20.07 -7.30 13.61
CA VAL A 321 -20.06 -5.95 14.19
C VAL A 321 -21.20 -5.11 13.60
N PRO A 322 -22.22 -4.75 14.40
CA PRO A 322 -23.31 -3.90 13.96
C PRO A 322 -22.80 -2.51 13.55
N LEU A 323 -23.36 -1.97 12.46
CA LEU A 323 -23.05 -0.63 11.95
C LEU A 323 -21.54 -0.34 11.84
N TRP A 324 -20.74 -1.36 11.51
CA TRP A 324 -19.27 -1.26 11.47
C TRP A 324 -18.75 -0.13 10.57
N GLN A 325 -19.53 0.37 9.60
CA GLN A 325 -19.12 1.51 8.77
C GLN A 325 -19.00 2.83 9.55
N LYS A 326 -19.71 2.95 10.68
CA LYS A 326 -19.72 4.14 11.53
C LYS A 326 -18.75 4.05 12.71
N LYS A 327 -18.10 2.90 12.90
CA LYS A 327 -17.16 2.65 14.00
C LYS A 327 -15.71 2.85 13.54
N THR A 328 -14.90 3.39 14.44
CA THR A 328 -13.44 3.42 14.34
C THR A 328 -12.87 2.00 14.41
N PHE A 329 -11.58 1.85 14.08
CA PHE A 329 -10.95 0.54 14.16
C PHE A 329 -10.89 0.04 15.62
N SER A 330 -10.58 0.89 16.61
CA SER A 330 -10.62 0.51 18.04
C SER A 330 -12.00 0.03 18.44
N GLU A 331 -13.05 0.82 18.20
CA GLU A 331 -14.43 0.44 18.56
C GLU A 331 -14.89 -0.88 17.92
N ILE A 332 -14.36 -1.21 16.74
CA ILE A 332 -14.60 -2.51 16.09
C ILE A 332 -13.91 -3.64 16.86
N ILE A 333 -12.65 -3.45 17.26
CA ILE A 333 -11.88 -4.46 17.99
C ILE A 333 -12.42 -4.62 19.41
N ASP A 334 -12.76 -3.53 20.08
CA ASP A 334 -13.36 -3.51 21.42
C ASP A 334 -14.68 -4.29 21.41
N TYR A 335 -15.59 -3.99 20.48
CA TYR A 335 -16.84 -4.75 20.32
C TYR A 335 -16.59 -6.25 20.07
N LEU A 336 -15.62 -6.58 19.20
CA LEU A 336 -15.29 -7.98 18.92
C LEU A 336 -14.76 -8.69 20.17
N PHE A 337 -14.04 -8.00 21.05
CA PHE A 337 -13.46 -8.55 22.26
C PHE A 337 -14.46 -8.62 23.42
N GLU A 338 -15.28 -7.60 23.61
CA GLU A 338 -16.22 -7.50 24.74
C GLU A 338 -17.49 -8.32 24.49
N GLU A 339 -18.06 -8.21 23.29
CA GLU A 339 -19.36 -8.82 22.98
C GLU A 339 -19.20 -10.15 22.24
N LYS A 340 -18.34 -10.18 21.21
CA LYS A 340 -18.30 -11.36 20.32
C LYS A 340 -17.40 -12.47 20.81
N LEU A 341 -16.33 -12.16 21.55
CA LEU A 341 -15.38 -13.15 22.05
C LEU A 341 -16.04 -14.10 23.06
N PRO A 342 -16.80 -13.64 24.08
CA PRO A 342 -17.46 -14.55 25.03
C PRO A 342 -18.40 -15.52 24.33
N GLU A 343 -19.23 -15.05 23.40
CA GLU A 343 -20.14 -15.92 22.61
C GLU A 343 -19.38 -17.01 21.82
N LEU A 344 -18.18 -16.70 21.32
CA LEU A 344 -17.37 -17.67 20.58
C LEU A 344 -16.69 -18.67 21.53
N GLU A 345 -16.32 -18.25 22.74
CA GLU A 345 -15.73 -19.11 23.77
C GLU A 345 -16.76 -20.07 24.36
N GLU A 346 -18.02 -19.65 24.52
CA GLU A 346 -19.12 -20.52 24.95
C GLU A 346 -19.49 -21.60 23.92
N GLN A 347 -19.28 -21.32 22.63
CA GLN A 347 -19.57 -22.24 21.53
C GLN A 347 -18.44 -23.25 21.25
N LEU A 348 -17.27 -23.05 21.85
CA LEU A 348 -16.09 -23.88 21.68
C LEU A 348 -16.12 -25.08 22.63
#